data_AF-A0A950QRA1-F1
#
_entry.id   AF-A0A950QRA1-F1
#
_cell.length_a   1.000
_cell.length_b   1.000
_cell.length_c   1.000
_cell.angle_alpha   90.00
_cell.angle_beta   90.00
_cell.angle_gamma   90.00
#
_symmetry.space_group_name_H-M   'P 1'
#
loop_
_entity.id
_entity.type
_entity.pdbx_description
1 polymer ?
#
loop_
_entity_poly.entity_id
_entity_poly.type
_entity_poly.pdbx_seq_one_letter_code
_entity_poly.pdbx_strand_id
1 'polypeptide(L)'
;MPANAWNHLVVAAIPTHEGLRCELRDGRVLALGAEWRGQISVTDRLYVAEDVTVADCATPLHVERGGRLDLAQIPITAAAPPKRDRRGHGFVMLDATAAQHGVSKVLATAAQIRDYFFAPERSAQWTQQPSWFEVLRVRKNSTPAEIRLAYRVRMLELKTNATESKCSIHAQLARGLQILLDPELRRQYLLLLEDPDTIVAFPPWTVGSLRALGQKKGDLFLVRDFVSFFPRTEERNVRLSLRRFRFTGPEAIYRDARKRILIHFDSSLLLMQWTDEWNTWAHLALGSVTVKAIFWQQTRFRRTENGFQPRIWSQPFQSTLALQNPSSVAPRFETARAFWDHFHPHADVVALLRARLEQEAIEAQQAAEWCHTHGVRPPVEARWINWEPDYEEVFYRELAARARAVYLFRNEYLFVFDQTVISEIPQPGHASYIFRRNTSLDAFLRSYAQTTRHAIRTEPKNARTSLGYAGRIPHLKDLSVWIEKIARTVASPVTQRATA
;
A
#
# COMPACT_ATOMS: atom_id res chain seq x y z
N MET A 1 38.30 0.44 7.72
CA MET A 1 38.90 -0.51 6.76
C MET A 1 39.90 0.25 5.91
N PRO A 2 41.07 -0.31 5.56
CA PRO A 2 42.08 0.46 4.84
C PRO A 2 41.58 0.79 3.42
N ALA A 3 41.77 2.04 3.02
CA ALA A 3 41.28 2.62 1.76
C ALA A 3 41.86 1.97 0.48
N ASN A 4 42.78 1.02 0.61
CA ASN A 4 43.48 0.38 -0.51
C ASN A 4 42.79 -0.88 -1.07
N ALA A 5 41.86 -1.49 -0.33
CA ALA A 5 41.23 -2.76 -0.73
C ALA A 5 40.16 -2.62 -1.85
N TRP A 6 39.93 -1.41 -2.35
CA TRP A 6 38.80 -1.12 -3.24
C TRP A 6 39.26 -0.44 -4.52
N ASN A 7 40.55 -0.11 -4.65
CA ASN A 7 41.08 0.71 -5.74
C ASN A 7 41.79 -0.15 -6.78
N HIS A 8 41.20 -0.27 -7.96
CA HIS A 8 41.69 -1.12 -9.02
C HIS A 8 41.92 -0.31 -10.30
N LEU A 9 43.14 -0.39 -10.84
CA LEU A 9 43.44 0.19 -12.15
C LEU A 9 42.87 -0.72 -13.24
N VAL A 10 42.11 -0.13 -14.17
CA VAL A 10 41.61 -0.85 -15.35
C VAL A 10 42.76 -1.06 -16.32
N VAL A 11 43.05 -2.31 -16.69
CA VAL A 11 44.09 -2.65 -17.67
C VAL A 11 43.50 -3.06 -19.02
N ALA A 12 42.22 -3.46 -19.05
CA ALA A 12 41.46 -3.64 -20.29
C ALA A 12 39.97 -3.35 -20.05
N ALA A 13 39.30 -2.77 -21.05
CA ALA A 13 37.86 -2.54 -21.06
C ALA A 13 37.29 -3.07 -22.38
N ILE A 14 36.76 -4.29 -22.36
CA ILE A 14 36.38 -5.06 -23.55
C ILE A 14 34.85 -5.07 -23.67
N PRO A 15 34.26 -4.44 -24.71
CA PRO A 15 32.83 -4.56 -24.97
C PRO A 15 32.46 -6.00 -25.31
N THR A 16 31.46 -6.55 -24.64
CA THR A 16 30.90 -7.89 -24.91
C THR A 16 29.47 -7.76 -25.40
N HIS A 17 28.83 -8.85 -25.88
CA HIS A 17 27.41 -8.82 -26.26
C HIS A 17 26.50 -8.42 -25.07
N GLU A 18 26.85 -8.87 -23.86
CA GLU A 18 26.07 -8.65 -22.64
C GLU A 18 26.40 -7.32 -21.93
N GLY A 19 27.57 -6.73 -22.19
CA GLY A 19 27.90 -5.43 -21.61
C GLY A 19 29.35 -5.00 -21.80
N LEU A 20 30.05 -4.75 -20.70
CA LEU A 20 31.46 -4.37 -20.66
C LEU A 20 32.21 -5.26 -19.67
N ARG A 21 33.28 -5.89 -20.13
CA ARG A 21 34.20 -6.66 -19.28
C ARG A 21 35.42 -5.80 -18.98
N CYS A 22 35.63 -5.46 -17.71
CA CYS A 22 36.83 -4.76 -17.26
C CYS A 22 37.81 -5.75 -16.63
N GLU A 23 39.05 -5.74 -17.10
CA GLU A 23 40.15 -6.45 -16.47
C GLU A 23 40.93 -5.48 -15.60
N LEU A 24 41.18 -5.88 -14.38
CA LEU A 24 41.82 -5.08 -13.34
C LEU A 24 43.29 -5.52 -13.20
N ARG A 25 44.16 -4.59 -12.78
CA ARG A 25 45.61 -4.85 -12.66
C ARG A 25 45.95 -6.01 -11.71
N ASP A 26 45.10 -6.31 -10.75
CA ASP A 26 45.23 -7.44 -9.83
C ASP A 26 44.78 -8.78 -10.43
N GLY A 27 44.43 -8.82 -11.72
CA GLY A 27 43.96 -9.99 -12.44
C GLY A 27 42.46 -10.27 -12.30
N ARG A 28 41.71 -9.45 -11.53
CA ARG A 28 40.26 -9.61 -11.41
C ARG A 28 39.55 -9.17 -12.68
N VAL A 29 38.40 -9.80 -12.93
CA VAL A 29 37.52 -9.47 -14.04
C VAL A 29 36.18 -9.02 -13.48
N LEU A 30 35.75 -7.82 -13.87
CA LEU A 30 34.47 -7.23 -13.50
C LEU A 30 33.57 -7.16 -14.74
N ALA A 31 32.41 -7.81 -14.68
CA ALA A 31 31.37 -7.67 -15.68
C ALA A 31 30.43 -6.51 -15.31
N LEU A 32 30.19 -5.62 -16.26
CA LEU A 32 29.30 -4.46 -16.15
C LEU A 32 28.23 -4.53 -17.24
N GLY A 33 27.05 -3.97 -16.95
CA GLY A 33 25.97 -3.86 -17.93
C GLY A 33 26.34 -3.01 -19.16
N ALA A 34 25.58 -3.19 -20.25
CA ALA A 34 25.79 -2.50 -21.53
C ALA A 34 25.79 -0.96 -21.42
N GLU A 35 25.14 -0.41 -20.41
CA GLU A 35 25.10 1.02 -20.13
C GLU A 35 26.45 1.62 -19.69
N TRP A 36 27.45 0.80 -19.36
CA TRP A 36 28.81 1.23 -19.03
C TRP A 36 29.75 1.28 -20.25
N ARG A 37 29.31 0.79 -21.42
CA ARG A 37 30.12 0.80 -22.64
C ARG A 37 30.52 2.23 -23.01
N GLY A 38 31.80 2.43 -23.34
CA GLY A 38 32.36 3.74 -23.68
C GLY A 38 32.47 4.72 -22.50
N GLN A 39 32.07 4.31 -21.29
CA GLN A 39 32.18 5.13 -20.08
C GLN A 39 33.43 4.81 -19.25
N ILE A 40 34.14 3.71 -19.51
CA ILE A 40 35.35 3.33 -18.76
C ILE A 40 36.50 3.16 -19.73
N SER A 41 37.65 3.73 -19.38
CA SER A 41 38.89 3.70 -20.15
C SER A 41 39.99 2.92 -19.42
N VAL A 42 41.01 2.48 -20.16
CA VAL A 42 42.18 1.72 -19.66
C VAL A 42 43.11 2.57 -18.76
N THR A 43 42.78 3.83 -18.51
CA THR A 43 43.51 4.71 -17.58
C THR A 43 42.67 5.09 -16.36
N ASP A 44 41.42 4.63 -16.30
CA ASP A 44 40.53 4.96 -15.19
C ASP A 44 40.83 4.08 -13.97
N ARG A 45 40.54 4.62 -12.78
CA ARG A 45 40.60 3.88 -11.52
C ARG A 45 39.19 3.54 -11.07
N LEU A 46 38.95 2.27 -10.76
CA LEU A 46 37.67 1.77 -10.28
C LEU A 46 37.73 1.53 -8.78
N TYR A 47 36.76 2.11 -8.08
CA TYR A 47 36.45 1.86 -6.69
C TYR A 47 35.24 0.92 -6.61
N VAL A 48 35.49 -0.35 -6.27
CA VAL A 48 34.49 -1.43 -6.21
C VAL A 48 34.89 -2.44 -5.12
N ALA A 49 33.91 -3.09 -4.48
CA ALA A 49 34.19 -4.10 -3.46
C ALA A 49 34.91 -5.33 -4.03
N GLU A 50 35.71 -6.02 -3.21
CA GLU A 50 36.53 -7.17 -3.65
C GLU A 50 35.71 -8.40 -4.05
N ASP A 51 34.55 -8.60 -3.43
CA ASP A 51 33.63 -9.71 -3.65
C ASP A 51 32.76 -9.53 -4.91
N VAL A 52 32.79 -8.35 -5.53
CA VAL A 52 32.00 -8.05 -6.73
C VAL A 52 32.75 -8.52 -7.99
N THR A 53 32.12 -9.45 -8.71
CA THR A 53 32.55 -9.93 -10.05
C THR A 53 31.56 -9.52 -11.14
N VAL A 54 30.32 -9.23 -10.77
CA VAL A 54 29.26 -8.71 -11.64
C VAL A 54 28.64 -7.50 -10.96
N ALA A 55 28.70 -6.34 -11.61
CA ALA A 55 28.14 -5.10 -11.11
C ALA A 55 26.84 -4.75 -11.85
N ASP A 56 25.75 -4.73 -11.08
CA ASP A 56 24.41 -4.37 -11.53
C ASP A 56 24.10 -2.88 -11.23
N CYS A 57 22.82 -2.49 -11.38
CA CYS A 57 22.36 -1.13 -11.08
C CYS A 57 22.37 -0.76 -9.59
N ALA A 58 22.41 -1.72 -8.67
CA ALA A 58 22.45 -1.50 -7.21
C ALA A 58 23.88 -1.50 -6.65
N THR A 59 24.83 -2.03 -7.42
CA THR A 59 26.22 -2.19 -7.03
C THR A 59 26.90 -0.83 -6.92
N PRO A 60 27.44 -0.45 -5.76
CA PRO A 60 28.15 0.82 -5.64
C PRO A 60 29.42 0.78 -6.48
N LEU A 61 29.67 1.80 -7.29
CA LEU A 61 30.85 1.87 -8.16
C LEU A 61 31.31 3.31 -8.31
N HIS A 62 32.60 3.61 -8.19
CA HIS A 62 33.14 4.93 -8.51
C HIS A 62 34.31 4.82 -9.48
N VAL A 63 34.23 5.56 -10.58
CA VAL A 63 35.24 5.65 -11.62
C VAL A 63 35.91 7.01 -11.48
N GLU A 64 37.15 7.02 -11.01
CA GLU A 64 38.00 8.21 -10.99
C GLU A 64 38.67 8.33 -12.36
N ARG A 65 38.40 9.45 -13.04
CA ARG A 65 38.85 9.70 -14.40
C ARG A 65 39.85 10.85 -14.37
N GLY A 66 41.14 10.55 -14.50
CA GLY A 66 42.21 11.55 -14.43
C GLY A 66 41.98 12.73 -15.39
N GLY A 67 41.69 13.91 -14.84
CA GLY A 67 41.43 15.14 -15.61
C GLY A 67 40.01 15.30 -16.17
N ARG A 68 39.09 14.38 -15.91
CA ARG A 68 37.67 14.45 -16.28
C ARG A 68 36.79 14.43 -15.03
N LEU A 69 35.47 14.59 -15.21
CA LEU A 69 34.52 14.36 -14.13
C LEU A 69 34.46 12.87 -13.79
N ASP A 70 34.48 12.58 -12.50
CA ASP A 70 34.30 11.24 -11.98
C ASP A 70 32.89 10.75 -12.30
N LEU A 71 32.77 9.46 -12.59
CA LEU A 71 31.47 8.79 -12.72
C LEU A 71 31.23 7.93 -11.50
N ALA A 72 30.16 8.17 -10.77
CA ALA A 72 29.82 7.38 -9.59
C ALA A 72 28.41 6.83 -9.67
N GLN A 73 28.25 5.56 -9.28
CA GLN A 73 27.00 4.89 -8.96
C GLN A 73 26.90 4.74 -7.44
N ILE A 74 25.99 5.50 -6.83
CA ILE A 74 25.92 5.75 -5.39
C ILE A 74 24.52 5.32 -4.90
N PRO A 75 24.42 4.36 -3.95
CA PRO A 75 23.15 4.04 -3.31
C PRO A 75 22.67 5.20 -2.46
N ILE A 76 21.49 5.70 -2.78
CA ILE A 76 20.81 6.76 -2.05
C ILE A 76 19.75 6.14 -1.13
N THR A 77 19.73 6.61 0.12
CA THR A 77 18.86 6.11 1.18
C THR A 77 17.83 7.14 1.61
N ALA A 78 18.13 8.43 1.49
CA ALA A 78 17.20 9.50 1.80
C ALA A 78 17.59 10.80 1.06
N ALA A 79 16.64 11.71 0.97
CA ALA A 79 16.86 13.09 0.53
C ALA A 79 16.43 14.04 1.63
N ALA A 80 17.27 15.02 1.94
CA ALA A 80 16.93 16.11 2.84
C ALA A 80 15.95 17.09 2.16
N PRO A 81 15.20 17.89 2.93
CA PRO A 81 14.45 19.01 2.38
C PRO A 81 15.38 19.95 1.60
N PRO A 82 14.89 20.57 0.51
CA PRO A 82 15.72 21.44 -0.29
C PRO A 82 16.10 22.72 0.48
N LYS A 83 17.32 23.21 0.28
CA LYS A 83 17.91 24.38 0.96
C LYS A 83 18.48 25.37 -0.04
N ARG A 84 18.67 26.62 0.37
CA ARG A 84 19.42 27.63 -0.40
C ARG A 84 20.84 27.73 0.13
N ASP A 85 21.79 27.90 -0.77
CA ASP A 85 23.16 28.26 -0.42
C ASP A 85 23.27 29.76 -0.09
N ARG A 86 24.48 30.22 0.26
CA ARG A 86 24.73 31.65 0.57
C ARG A 86 24.52 32.59 -0.64
N ARG A 87 24.52 32.05 -1.85
CA ARG A 87 24.30 32.79 -3.10
C ARG A 87 22.83 32.72 -3.55
N GLY A 88 21.97 32.08 -2.77
CA GLY A 88 20.55 31.92 -3.06
C GLY A 88 20.21 30.73 -3.95
N HIS A 89 21.18 29.93 -4.42
CA HIS A 89 20.91 28.79 -5.28
C HIS A 89 20.34 27.61 -4.49
N GLY A 90 19.30 26.97 -5.03
CA GLY A 90 18.68 25.79 -4.44
C GLY A 90 19.53 24.53 -4.59
N PHE A 91 19.64 23.72 -3.52
CA PHE A 91 20.27 22.41 -3.53
C PHE A 91 19.56 21.42 -2.61
N VAL A 92 19.76 20.14 -2.87
CA VAL A 92 19.32 19.01 -2.04
C VAL A 92 20.53 18.18 -1.65
N MET A 93 20.55 17.76 -0.38
CA MET A 93 21.53 16.81 0.13
C MET A 93 20.90 15.41 0.15
N LEU A 94 21.57 14.44 -0.46
CA LEU A 94 21.17 13.05 -0.46
C LEU A 94 22.08 12.24 0.46
N ASP A 95 21.49 11.37 1.26
CA ASP A 95 22.20 10.47 2.15
C ASP A 95 22.57 9.20 1.39
N ALA A 96 23.85 8.92 1.31
CA ALA A 96 24.38 7.72 0.68
C ALA A 96 24.82 6.69 1.72
N THR A 97 24.81 5.42 1.36
CA THR A 97 25.40 4.37 2.19
C THR A 97 26.93 4.52 2.12
N ALA A 98 27.51 5.18 3.12
CA ALA A 98 28.91 5.64 3.16
C ALA A 98 29.99 4.55 3.01
N ALA A 99 29.61 3.27 3.08
CA ALA A 99 30.51 2.20 3.46
C ALA A 99 31.50 1.73 2.39
N GLN A 100 31.29 2.06 1.11
CA GLN A 100 32.01 1.37 0.02
C GLN A 100 33.06 2.23 -0.68
N HIS A 101 32.75 3.48 -1.06
CA HIS A 101 33.67 4.35 -1.81
C HIS A 101 34.02 5.64 -1.10
N GLY A 102 33.78 5.72 0.21
CA GLY A 102 34.02 6.90 1.03
C GLY A 102 33.19 8.11 0.61
N VAL A 103 31.97 7.90 0.12
CA VAL A 103 30.97 8.95 -0.18
C VAL A 103 29.76 8.73 0.71
N SER A 104 29.56 9.60 1.69
CA SER A 104 28.44 9.56 2.65
C SER A 104 27.29 10.47 2.24
N LYS A 105 27.59 11.52 1.45
CA LYS A 105 26.65 12.56 1.03
C LYS A 105 26.79 12.87 -0.45
N VAL A 106 25.66 13.20 -1.09
CA VAL A 106 25.64 13.70 -2.47
C VAL A 106 24.89 15.03 -2.51
N LEU A 107 25.51 16.06 -3.09
CA LEU A 107 24.87 17.36 -3.30
C LEU A 107 24.44 17.49 -4.76
N ALA A 108 23.14 17.71 -4.96
CA ALA A 108 22.54 18.01 -6.25
C ALA A 108 21.87 19.38 -6.22
N THR A 109 22.07 20.17 -7.26
CA THR A 109 21.41 21.48 -7.41
C THR A 109 19.96 21.33 -7.89
N ALA A 110 19.13 22.33 -7.64
CA ALA A 110 17.75 22.36 -8.12
C ALA A 110 17.66 22.25 -9.66
N ALA A 111 18.56 22.92 -10.39
CA ALA A 111 18.62 22.85 -11.85
C ALA A 111 18.88 21.41 -12.36
N GLN A 112 19.84 20.70 -11.75
CA GLN A 112 20.13 19.31 -12.12
C GLN A 112 18.94 18.37 -11.83
N ILE A 113 18.24 18.58 -10.72
CA ILE A 113 17.04 17.81 -10.38
C ILE A 113 15.92 18.11 -11.40
N ARG A 114 15.69 19.39 -11.70
CA ARG A 114 14.73 19.86 -12.71
C ARG A 114 14.98 19.20 -14.07
N ASP A 115 16.20 19.33 -14.58
CA ASP A 115 16.58 18.92 -15.94
C ASP A 115 16.60 17.39 -16.10
N TYR A 116 16.83 16.63 -15.03
CA TYR A 116 16.83 15.17 -15.11
C TYR A 116 15.45 14.54 -14.86
N PHE A 117 14.73 15.03 -13.85
CA PHE A 117 13.48 14.40 -13.40
C PHE A 117 12.24 15.01 -14.02
N PHE A 118 12.19 16.34 -14.18
CA PHE A 118 10.97 17.04 -14.60
C PHE A 118 10.93 17.33 -16.10
N ALA A 119 12.08 17.44 -16.75
CA ALA A 119 12.21 17.62 -18.20
C ALA A 119 11.58 16.44 -18.97
N PRO A 120 10.76 16.68 -20.01
CA PRO A 120 10.36 15.63 -20.95
C PRO A 120 11.53 15.04 -21.74
N GLU A 121 12.46 15.89 -22.16
CA GLU A 121 13.63 15.51 -22.92
C GLU A 121 14.91 15.92 -22.19
N ARG A 122 15.63 14.94 -21.64
CA ARG A 122 16.80 15.18 -20.78
C ARG A 122 17.99 15.81 -21.51
N SER A 123 18.04 15.73 -22.84
CA SER A 123 19.11 16.27 -23.67
C SER A 123 18.88 17.72 -24.09
N ALA A 124 17.67 18.25 -23.94
CA ALA A 124 17.32 19.60 -24.35
C ALA A 124 17.40 20.59 -23.18
N GLN A 125 17.57 21.89 -23.47
CA GLN A 125 17.51 22.92 -22.44
C GLN A 125 16.08 23.12 -21.94
N TRP A 126 15.89 23.33 -20.64
CA TRP A 126 14.55 23.48 -20.01
C TRP A 126 13.64 24.47 -20.74
N THR A 127 14.18 25.63 -21.16
CA THR A 127 13.42 26.71 -21.82
C THR A 127 12.90 26.35 -23.22
N GLN A 128 13.41 25.28 -23.83
CA GLN A 128 13.07 24.86 -25.19
C GLN A 128 12.24 23.57 -25.21
N GLN A 129 11.94 22.99 -24.05
CA GLN A 129 11.21 21.73 -23.96
C GLN A 129 9.70 21.93 -23.94
N PRO A 130 8.93 21.03 -24.56
CA PRO A 130 7.48 21.01 -24.37
C PRO A 130 7.14 20.72 -22.91
N SER A 131 5.95 21.11 -22.46
CA SER A 131 5.46 20.69 -21.14
C SER A 131 4.92 19.25 -21.15
N TRP A 132 4.86 18.57 -20.00
CA TRP A 132 4.20 17.26 -19.90
C TRP A 132 2.71 17.32 -20.26
N PHE A 133 2.07 18.48 -20.07
CA PHE A 133 0.70 18.74 -20.50
C PHE A 133 0.59 18.73 -22.03
N GLU A 134 1.54 19.33 -22.74
CA GLU A 134 1.61 19.29 -24.21
C GLU A 134 1.95 17.89 -24.72
N VAL A 135 2.92 17.21 -24.10
CA VAL A 135 3.35 15.85 -24.48
C VAL A 135 2.19 14.84 -24.37
N LEU A 136 1.38 14.94 -23.31
CA LEU A 136 0.19 14.10 -23.12
C LEU A 136 -1.09 14.69 -23.73
N ARG A 137 -1.04 15.90 -24.30
CA ARG A 137 -2.18 16.63 -24.90
C ARG A 137 -3.36 16.81 -23.93
N VAL A 138 -3.06 17.21 -22.70
CA VAL A 138 -4.04 17.48 -21.62
C VAL A 138 -3.93 18.91 -21.12
N ARG A 139 -4.94 19.40 -20.40
CA ARG A 139 -4.94 20.75 -19.83
C ARG A 139 -4.24 20.77 -18.47
N LYS A 140 -3.73 21.93 -18.05
CA LYS A 140 -3.10 22.11 -16.73
C LYS A 140 -4.02 21.75 -15.55
N ASN A 141 -5.34 21.90 -15.72
CA ASN A 141 -6.36 21.58 -14.71
C ASN A 141 -7.00 20.18 -14.90
N SER A 142 -6.47 19.34 -15.80
CA SER A 142 -7.05 18.02 -16.06
C SER A 142 -7.06 17.14 -14.81
N THR A 143 -8.12 16.36 -14.66
CA THR A 143 -8.28 15.43 -13.54
C THR A 143 -7.30 14.25 -13.65
N PRO A 144 -6.97 13.56 -12.54
CA PRO A 144 -6.16 12.34 -12.59
C PRO A 144 -6.70 11.28 -13.57
N ALA A 145 -8.03 11.13 -13.64
CA ALA A 145 -8.69 10.21 -14.58
C ALA A 145 -8.46 10.61 -16.05
N GLU A 146 -8.60 11.89 -16.38
CA GLU A 146 -8.31 12.41 -17.73
C GLU A 146 -6.84 12.20 -18.12
N ILE A 147 -5.90 12.48 -17.20
CA ILE A 147 -4.47 12.29 -17.43
C ILE A 147 -4.16 10.82 -17.71
N ARG A 148 -4.76 9.89 -16.94
CA ARG A 148 -4.57 8.46 -17.14
C ARG A 148 -5.15 7.99 -18.47
N LEU A 149 -6.32 8.50 -18.87
CA LEU A 149 -6.93 8.21 -20.16
C LEU A 149 -6.03 8.70 -21.30
N ALA A 150 -5.57 9.94 -21.25
CA ALA A 150 -4.69 10.53 -22.26
C ALA A 150 -3.38 9.74 -22.41
N TYR A 151 -2.77 9.32 -21.29
CA TYR A 151 -1.62 8.43 -21.31
C TYR A 151 -1.92 7.10 -22.02
N ARG A 152 -3.06 6.45 -21.73
CA ARG A 152 -3.46 5.19 -22.39
C ARG A 152 -3.66 5.37 -23.89
N VAL A 153 -4.33 6.45 -24.30
CA VAL A 153 -4.52 6.80 -25.73
C VAL A 153 -3.15 7.01 -26.39
N ARG A 154 -2.26 7.80 -25.78
CA ARG A 154 -0.93 8.06 -26.32
C ARG A 154 -0.08 6.79 -26.44
N MET A 155 -0.19 5.88 -25.48
CA MET A 155 0.46 4.57 -25.55
C MET A 155 -0.10 3.70 -26.68
N LEU A 156 -1.38 3.81 -27.03
CA LEU A 156 -1.96 3.09 -28.17
C LEU A 156 -1.50 3.69 -29.51
N GLU A 157 -1.49 5.01 -29.64
CA GLU A 157 -0.96 5.71 -30.83
C GLU A 157 0.50 5.34 -31.13
N LEU A 158 1.32 5.16 -30.09
CA LEU A 158 2.72 4.73 -30.26
C LEU A 158 2.87 3.24 -30.58
N LYS A 159 1.91 2.41 -30.19
CA LYS A 159 1.92 0.98 -30.57
C LYS A 159 1.60 0.79 -32.04
N THR A 160 0.68 1.59 -32.59
CA THR A 160 0.28 1.52 -34.01
C THR A 160 1.36 2.05 -34.94
N ASN A 161 2.17 3.01 -34.49
CA ASN A 161 3.30 3.55 -35.24
C ASN A 161 4.55 2.70 -34.98
N ALA A 162 4.84 1.74 -35.87
CA ALA A 162 5.96 0.82 -35.75
C ALA A 162 7.32 1.54 -35.92
N THR A 163 7.97 1.92 -34.82
CA THR A 163 9.36 2.43 -34.86
C THR A 163 10.18 1.90 -33.69
N GLU A 164 11.46 1.61 -33.91
CA GLU A 164 12.37 0.84 -33.03
C GLU A 164 12.70 1.49 -31.65
N SER A 165 12.28 2.73 -31.38
CA SER A 165 12.52 3.42 -30.09
C SER A 165 11.36 3.33 -29.07
N LYS A 166 10.54 2.26 -29.10
CA LYS A 166 9.36 2.10 -28.22
C LYS A 166 9.71 2.16 -26.73
N CYS A 167 10.79 1.52 -26.30
CA CYS A 167 11.13 1.43 -24.86
C CYS A 167 11.51 2.78 -24.24
N SER A 168 12.27 3.62 -24.97
CA SER A 168 12.69 4.94 -24.48
C SER A 168 11.50 5.88 -24.32
N ILE A 169 10.63 5.94 -25.34
CA ILE A 169 9.43 6.79 -25.32
C ILE A 169 8.44 6.32 -24.24
N HIS A 170 8.24 5.01 -24.09
CA HIS A 170 7.39 4.46 -23.03
C HIS A 170 7.88 4.87 -21.63
N ALA A 171 9.19 4.80 -21.38
CA ALA A 171 9.79 5.20 -20.12
C ALA A 171 9.63 6.71 -19.87
N GLN A 172 9.77 7.54 -20.91
CA GLN A 172 9.53 8.98 -20.85
C GLN A 172 8.07 9.28 -20.48
N LEU A 173 7.10 8.68 -21.18
CA LEU A 173 5.67 8.89 -20.90
C LEU A 173 5.27 8.38 -19.50
N ALA A 174 5.82 7.25 -19.06
CA ALA A 174 5.58 6.74 -17.71
C ALA A 174 6.10 7.70 -16.62
N ARG A 175 7.23 8.38 -16.87
CA ARG A 175 7.76 9.44 -15.99
C ARG A 175 6.80 10.63 -15.94
N GLY A 176 6.37 11.14 -17.10
CA GLY A 176 5.40 12.22 -17.18
C GLY A 176 4.08 11.91 -16.46
N LEU A 177 3.56 10.69 -16.66
CA LEU A 177 2.38 10.20 -15.95
C LEU A 177 2.58 10.26 -14.42
N GLN A 178 3.74 9.80 -13.94
CA GLN A 178 4.03 9.80 -12.50
C GLN A 178 4.12 11.21 -11.93
N ILE A 179 4.70 12.16 -12.67
CA ILE A 179 4.80 13.58 -12.25
C ILE A 179 3.41 14.20 -12.18
N LEU A 180 2.56 13.98 -13.18
CA LEU A 180 1.25 14.63 -13.25
C LEU A 180 0.18 13.98 -12.35
N LEU A 181 0.35 12.71 -11.98
CA LEU A 181 -0.59 12.00 -11.09
C LEU A 181 -0.22 12.03 -9.62
N ASP A 182 1.02 12.37 -9.26
CA ASP A 182 1.38 12.62 -7.86
C ASP A 182 1.11 14.11 -7.55
N PRO A 183 0.22 14.42 -6.60
CA PRO A 183 -0.17 15.81 -6.34
C PRO A 183 1.00 16.73 -5.97
N GLU A 184 1.97 16.21 -5.23
CA GLU A 184 3.11 17.01 -4.78
C GLU A 184 4.11 17.21 -5.91
N LEU A 185 4.37 16.18 -6.73
CA LEU A 185 5.19 16.33 -7.94
C LEU A 185 4.55 17.26 -8.95
N ARG A 186 3.23 17.16 -9.17
CA ARG A 186 2.49 18.03 -10.09
C ARG A 186 2.56 19.48 -9.64
N ARG A 187 2.42 19.75 -8.33
CA ARG A 187 2.56 21.08 -7.75
C ARG A 187 3.96 21.65 -7.99
N GLN A 188 5.00 20.88 -7.71
CA GLN A 188 6.38 21.30 -7.96
C GLN A 188 6.65 21.55 -9.45
N TYR A 189 6.09 20.70 -10.32
CA TYR A 189 6.22 20.84 -11.76
C TYR A 189 5.55 22.13 -12.28
N LEU A 190 4.36 22.46 -11.78
CA LEU A 190 3.68 23.71 -12.14
C LEU A 190 4.50 24.94 -11.73
N LEU A 191 5.10 24.94 -10.53
CA LEU A 191 5.98 26.02 -10.09
C LEU A 191 7.23 26.15 -10.98
N LEU A 192 7.84 25.04 -11.38
CA LEU A 192 8.98 25.04 -12.32
C LEU A 192 8.64 25.59 -13.72
N LEU A 193 7.37 25.45 -14.15
CA LEU A 193 6.90 26.03 -15.42
C LEU A 193 6.72 27.55 -15.32
N GLU A 194 6.47 28.08 -14.12
CA GLU A 194 6.34 29.52 -13.86
C GLU A 194 7.71 30.17 -13.63
N ASP A 195 8.55 29.55 -12.79
CA ASP A 195 9.91 29.99 -12.48
C ASP A 195 10.88 28.79 -12.52
N PRO A 196 11.74 28.70 -13.55
CA PRO A 196 12.73 27.63 -13.69
C PRO A 196 13.72 27.53 -12.54
N ASP A 197 13.97 28.61 -11.80
CA ASP A 197 14.91 28.66 -10.67
C ASP A 197 14.24 28.35 -9.33
N THR A 198 12.96 27.96 -9.36
CA THR A 198 12.24 27.45 -8.19
C THR A 198 13.01 26.32 -7.54
N ILE A 199 13.15 26.41 -6.22
CA ILE A 199 13.76 25.35 -5.44
C ILE A 199 12.85 24.12 -5.40
N VAL A 200 13.37 22.98 -5.87
CA VAL A 200 12.62 21.72 -5.93
C VAL A 200 13.20 20.65 -5.02
N ALA A 201 12.33 19.83 -4.46
CA ALA A 201 12.74 18.65 -3.73
C ALA A 201 13.21 17.56 -4.70
N PHE A 202 14.05 16.65 -4.21
CA PHE A 202 14.29 15.41 -4.94
C PHE A 202 12.96 14.64 -5.03
N PRO A 203 12.62 14.03 -6.19
CA PRO A 203 11.38 13.26 -6.32
C PRO A 203 11.24 12.22 -5.21
N PRO A 204 10.01 11.80 -4.87
CA PRO A 204 9.77 10.96 -3.72
C PRO A 204 10.42 9.58 -3.85
N TRP A 205 10.98 9.20 -4.99
CA TRP A 205 11.75 7.96 -5.20
C TRP A 205 13.14 8.00 -4.53
N THR A 206 13.25 8.44 -3.28
CA THR A 206 14.53 8.76 -2.64
C THR A 206 15.43 7.55 -2.35
N VAL A 207 14.89 6.33 -2.39
CA VAL A 207 15.65 5.10 -2.15
C VAL A 207 15.97 4.45 -3.47
N GLY A 208 17.25 4.28 -3.80
CA GLY A 208 17.66 3.75 -5.08
C GLY A 208 19.16 3.88 -5.32
N SER A 209 19.56 3.81 -6.57
CA SER A 209 20.95 3.98 -7.01
C SER A 209 21.04 5.14 -7.98
N LEU A 210 21.85 6.13 -7.62
CA LEU A 210 22.11 7.32 -8.42
C LEU A 210 23.40 7.12 -9.20
N ARG A 211 23.34 7.24 -10.53
CA ARG A 211 24.52 7.38 -11.37
C ARG A 211 24.69 8.83 -11.80
N ALA A 212 25.83 9.42 -11.49
CA ALA A 212 26.10 10.83 -11.75
C ALA A 212 27.55 11.08 -12.13
N LEU A 213 27.75 12.11 -12.96
CA LEU A 213 29.05 12.71 -13.20
C LEU A 213 29.28 13.81 -12.17
N GLY A 214 30.50 13.91 -11.63
CA GLY A 214 30.75 14.87 -10.58
C GLY A 214 32.20 14.94 -10.11
N GLN A 215 32.35 15.52 -8.92
CA GLN A 215 33.64 15.63 -8.23
C GLN A 215 33.48 15.18 -6.79
N LYS A 216 34.35 14.27 -6.36
CA LYS A 216 34.44 13.87 -4.96
C LYS A 216 35.29 14.87 -4.17
N LYS A 217 34.80 15.33 -3.02
CA LYS A 217 35.51 16.17 -2.05
C LYS A 217 35.34 15.58 -0.65
N GLY A 218 36.33 14.81 -0.21
CA GLY A 218 36.22 14.05 1.04
C GLY A 218 35.10 13.02 0.93
N ASP A 219 34.12 13.12 1.83
CA ASP A 219 32.94 12.25 1.87
C ASP A 219 31.72 12.78 1.09
N LEU A 220 31.87 13.94 0.45
CA LEU A 220 30.84 14.60 -0.34
C LEU A 220 31.08 14.40 -1.84
N PHE A 221 30.05 13.98 -2.57
CA PHE A 221 30.04 13.98 -4.03
C PHE A 221 29.23 15.17 -4.57
N LEU A 222 29.87 16.04 -5.33
CA LEU A 222 29.24 17.19 -5.98
C LEU A 222 28.78 16.77 -7.37
N VAL A 223 27.47 16.66 -7.56
CA VAL A 223 26.90 16.32 -8.88
C VAL A 223 27.16 17.47 -9.85
N ARG A 224 27.56 17.11 -11.06
CA ARG A 224 27.61 17.99 -12.23
C ARG A 224 26.51 17.65 -13.21
N ASP A 225 26.28 16.35 -13.42
CA ASP A 225 25.21 15.86 -14.28
C ASP A 225 24.65 14.52 -13.80
N PHE A 226 23.34 14.32 -13.97
CA PHE A 226 22.66 13.07 -13.66
C PHE A 226 22.69 12.17 -14.90
N VAL A 227 23.32 11.00 -14.78
CA VAL A 227 23.35 10.00 -15.87
C VAL A 227 22.10 9.14 -15.81
N SER A 228 21.84 8.54 -14.65
CA SER A 228 20.67 7.71 -14.42
C SER A 228 20.29 7.64 -12.95
N PHE A 229 19.03 7.26 -12.69
CA PHE A 229 18.55 7.00 -11.34
C PHE A 229 17.67 5.76 -11.37
N PHE A 230 18.03 4.76 -10.58
CA PHE A 230 17.35 3.47 -10.48
C PHE A 230 16.67 3.39 -9.12
N PRO A 231 15.37 3.69 -9.02
CA PRO A 231 14.65 3.56 -7.77
C PRO A 231 14.66 2.10 -7.31
N ARG A 232 14.71 1.88 -5.99
CA ARG A 232 14.55 0.54 -5.44
C ARG A 232 13.09 0.11 -5.57
N THR A 233 12.86 -0.97 -6.30
CA THR A 233 11.51 -1.43 -6.65
C THR A 233 11.23 -2.87 -6.23
N GLU A 234 9.95 -3.18 -6.03
CA GLU A 234 9.45 -4.52 -5.73
C GLU A 234 8.09 -4.73 -6.42
N GLU A 235 7.94 -5.81 -7.19
CA GLU A 235 6.63 -6.21 -7.70
C GLU A 235 5.82 -6.84 -6.56
N ARG A 236 4.63 -6.29 -6.29
CA ARG A 236 3.80 -6.78 -5.18
C ARG A 236 2.34 -6.95 -5.62
N ASN A 237 1.71 -7.95 -5.03
CA ASN A 237 0.27 -8.15 -5.11
C ASN A 237 -0.31 -7.93 -3.70
N VAL A 238 -1.07 -6.85 -3.53
CA VAL A 238 -1.47 -6.34 -2.21
C VAL A 238 -2.98 -6.29 -2.08
N ARG A 239 -3.52 -6.98 -1.08
CA ARG A 239 -4.94 -6.92 -0.71
C ARG A 239 -5.22 -5.64 0.10
N LEU A 240 -6.14 -4.81 -0.35
CA LEU A 240 -6.53 -3.52 0.21
C LEU A 240 -7.96 -3.59 0.76
N SER A 241 -8.14 -3.36 2.06
CA SER A 241 -9.46 -3.33 2.70
C SER A 241 -10.24 -2.06 2.33
N LEU A 242 -11.48 -2.19 1.84
CA LEU A 242 -12.25 -1.07 1.29
C LEU A 242 -12.52 0.05 2.33
N ARG A 243 -12.75 -0.31 3.59
CA ARG A 243 -12.95 0.67 4.68
C ARG A 243 -11.80 1.65 4.93
N ARG A 244 -10.61 1.38 4.40
CA ARG A 244 -9.42 2.22 4.60
C ARG A 244 -9.24 3.28 3.52
N PHE A 245 -10.09 3.28 2.49
CA PHE A 245 -10.08 4.32 1.47
C PHE A 245 -10.57 5.64 2.08
N ARG A 246 -9.85 6.71 1.77
CA ARG A 246 -10.27 8.08 2.04
C ARG A 246 -10.52 8.77 0.71
N PHE A 247 -11.67 9.41 0.58
CA PHE A 247 -12.09 10.05 -0.66
C PHE A 247 -11.83 11.54 -0.57
N THR A 248 -11.23 12.13 -1.60
CA THR A 248 -10.87 13.55 -1.66
C THR A 248 -11.12 14.03 -3.08
N GLY A 249 -12.18 14.79 -3.36
CA GLY A 249 -12.62 15.29 -4.66
C GLY A 249 -12.18 14.41 -5.85
N PRO A 250 -11.05 14.73 -6.51
CA PRO A 250 -10.56 14.01 -7.68
C PRO A 250 -9.90 12.63 -7.42
N GLU A 251 -9.61 12.27 -6.17
CA GLU A 251 -8.78 11.14 -5.78
C GLU A 251 -9.37 10.32 -4.63
N ALA A 252 -8.98 9.05 -4.56
CA ALA A 252 -9.15 8.23 -3.37
C ALA A 252 -7.79 7.74 -2.89
N ILE A 253 -7.49 7.98 -1.61
CA ILE A 253 -6.21 7.72 -1.00
C ILE A 253 -6.30 6.47 -0.12
N TYR A 254 -5.40 5.53 -0.37
CA TYR A 254 -5.22 4.36 0.47
C TYR A 254 -3.91 4.45 1.24
N ARG A 255 -3.99 4.51 2.57
CA ARG A 255 -2.83 4.53 3.46
C ARG A 255 -2.85 3.38 4.45
N ASP A 256 -1.82 2.55 4.42
CA ASP A 256 -1.63 1.47 5.39
C ASP A 256 -0.23 1.57 6.03
N ALA A 257 -0.21 2.00 7.30
CA ALA A 257 1.01 2.15 8.08
C ALA A 257 1.66 0.81 8.46
N ARG A 258 0.89 -0.28 8.54
CA ARG A 258 1.44 -1.62 8.82
C ARG A 258 2.17 -2.16 7.60
N LYS A 259 1.53 -2.04 6.42
CA LYS A 259 2.13 -2.42 5.13
C LYS A 259 3.12 -1.38 4.59
N ARG A 260 3.15 -0.19 5.20
CA ARG A 260 3.93 1.00 4.82
C ARG A 260 3.69 1.40 3.36
N ILE A 261 2.43 1.41 2.94
CA ILE A 261 2.04 1.75 1.56
C ILE A 261 1.16 3.00 1.51
N LEU A 262 1.34 3.80 0.45
CA LEU A 262 0.46 4.88 0.06
C LEU A 262 0.10 4.73 -1.42
N ILE A 263 -1.19 4.69 -1.74
CA ILE A 263 -1.68 4.55 -3.11
C ILE A 263 -2.73 5.62 -3.36
N HIS A 264 -2.59 6.30 -4.49
CA HIS A 264 -3.59 7.24 -5.00
C HIS A 264 -4.37 6.55 -6.11
N PHE A 265 -5.69 6.64 -6.03
CA PHE A 265 -6.64 6.12 -6.99
C PHE A 265 -7.44 7.27 -7.58
N ASP A 266 -7.93 7.07 -8.79
CA ASP A 266 -8.83 7.98 -9.50
C ASP A 266 -10.05 7.19 -10.00
N SER A 267 -11.07 7.91 -10.47
CA SER A 267 -12.35 7.31 -10.86
C SER A 267 -12.21 6.30 -12.01
N SER A 268 -11.16 6.42 -12.84
CA SER A 268 -10.88 5.45 -13.91
C SER A 268 -10.22 4.15 -13.40
N LEU A 269 -9.61 4.15 -12.21
CA LEU A 269 -9.07 2.95 -11.58
C LEU A 269 -10.12 2.18 -10.78
N LEU A 270 -10.96 2.90 -10.03
CA LEU A 270 -12.01 2.29 -9.20
C LEU A 270 -13.32 2.07 -9.97
N LEU A 271 -13.44 2.61 -11.19
CA LEU A 271 -14.63 2.53 -12.04
C LEU A 271 -15.90 3.05 -11.36
N MET A 272 -15.76 4.13 -10.59
CA MET A 272 -16.87 4.77 -9.87
C MET A 272 -16.55 6.24 -9.61
N GLN A 273 -17.59 7.02 -9.34
CA GLN A 273 -17.48 8.42 -8.89
C GLN A 273 -17.73 8.50 -7.39
N TRP A 274 -17.22 9.54 -6.74
CA TRP A 274 -17.41 9.77 -5.31
C TRP A 274 -17.37 11.27 -4.99
N THR A 275 -17.72 11.58 -3.74
CA THR A 275 -17.59 12.90 -3.14
C THR A 275 -16.89 12.77 -1.78
N ASP A 276 -16.48 13.90 -1.19
CA ASP A 276 -15.84 13.90 0.14
C ASP A 276 -16.78 13.41 1.26
N GLU A 277 -18.08 13.53 1.04
CA GLU A 277 -19.14 13.04 1.93
C GLU A 277 -19.07 11.52 2.13
N TRP A 278 -18.51 10.78 1.16
CA TRP A 278 -18.30 9.34 1.29
C TRP A 278 -17.48 9.01 2.53
N ASN A 279 -16.59 9.90 3.00
CA ASN A 279 -15.81 9.63 4.21
C ASN A 279 -16.64 9.46 5.49
N THR A 280 -17.91 9.89 5.49
CA THR A 280 -18.84 9.70 6.61
C THR A 280 -19.24 8.23 6.77
N TRP A 281 -19.32 7.45 5.69
CA TRP A 281 -19.86 6.09 5.70
C TRP A 281 -19.04 5.05 4.94
N ALA A 282 -18.08 5.45 4.11
CA ALA A 282 -17.30 4.52 3.28
C ALA A 282 -16.44 3.55 4.10
N HIS A 283 -16.17 3.88 5.37
CA HIS A 283 -15.53 2.98 6.31
C HIS A 283 -16.39 1.74 6.67
N LEU A 284 -17.68 1.75 6.31
CA LEU A 284 -18.61 0.62 6.44
C LEU A 284 -18.49 -0.35 5.26
N ALA A 285 -17.79 0.02 4.18
CA ALA A 285 -17.61 -0.84 3.01
C ALA A 285 -16.77 -2.08 3.35
N LEU A 286 -17.40 -3.24 3.18
CA LEU A 286 -16.84 -4.53 3.55
C LEU A 286 -15.95 -5.12 2.46
N GLY A 287 -15.09 -6.03 2.90
CA GLY A 287 -14.21 -6.78 2.02
C GLY A 287 -12.98 -5.98 1.57
N SER A 288 -12.48 -6.35 0.40
CA SER A 288 -11.17 -5.90 -0.07
C SER A 288 -11.03 -6.03 -1.57
N VAL A 289 -10.13 -5.24 -2.13
CA VAL A 289 -9.69 -5.32 -3.52
C VAL A 289 -8.20 -5.64 -3.59
N THR A 290 -7.75 -6.39 -4.57
CA THR A 290 -6.33 -6.71 -4.74
C THR A 290 -5.73 -5.80 -5.81
N VAL A 291 -4.54 -5.26 -5.52
CA VAL A 291 -3.75 -4.44 -6.44
C VAL A 291 -2.48 -5.16 -6.81
N LYS A 292 -2.18 -5.22 -8.11
CA LYS A 292 -0.89 -5.64 -8.64
C LYS A 292 -0.16 -4.40 -9.18
N ALA A 293 1.08 -4.18 -8.75
CA ALA A 293 1.91 -3.08 -9.25
C ALA A 293 3.40 -3.31 -8.96
N ILE A 294 4.26 -2.53 -9.63
CA ILE A 294 5.66 -2.34 -9.21
C ILE A 294 5.69 -1.17 -8.24
N PHE A 295 6.16 -1.42 -7.02
CA PHE A 295 6.27 -0.43 -5.96
C PHE A 295 7.69 0.11 -5.85
N TRP A 296 7.86 1.42 -5.84
CA TRP A 296 9.11 2.09 -5.50
C TRP A 296 9.15 2.47 -4.02
N GLN A 297 10.36 2.60 -3.47
CA GLN A 297 10.59 2.89 -2.06
C GLN A 297 11.01 4.35 -1.84
N GLN A 298 10.61 4.89 -0.69
CA GLN A 298 10.99 6.22 -0.24
C GLN A 298 11.21 6.27 1.26
N THR A 299 12.07 7.17 1.70
CA THR A 299 12.26 7.43 3.13
C THR A 299 11.35 8.57 3.54
N ARG A 300 10.44 8.31 4.47
CA ARG A 300 9.65 9.32 5.17
C ARG A 300 10.11 9.41 6.61
N PHE A 301 10.35 10.62 7.07
CA PHE A 301 10.76 10.87 8.45
C PHE A 301 9.53 11.02 9.34
N ARG A 302 9.47 10.25 10.43
CA ARG A 302 8.47 10.42 11.49
C ARG A 302 9.11 11.19 12.63
N ARG A 303 8.48 12.29 13.05
CA ARG A 303 8.86 12.99 14.28
C ARG A 303 8.56 12.09 15.49
N THR A 304 9.54 11.98 16.38
CA THR A 304 9.50 11.27 17.66
C THR A 304 10.04 12.19 18.76
N GLU A 305 9.84 11.83 20.03
CA GLU A 305 10.36 12.59 21.18
C GLU A 305 11.88 12.77 21.10
N ASN A 306 12.59 11.75 20.57
CA ASN A 306 14.06 11.74 20.44
C ASN A 306 14.56 12.17 19.05
N GLY A 307 13.74 12.87 18.25
CA GLY A 307 14.13 13.38 16.91
C GLY A 307 13.38 12.73 15.76
N PHE A 308 14.02 12.57 14.60
CA PHE A 308 13.39 12.03 13.38
C PHE A 308 13.78 10.58 13.13
N GLN A 309 12.80 9.69 13.04
CA GLN A 309 13.02 8.29 12.66
C GLN A 309 12.72 8.07 11.18
N PRO A 310 13.69 7.58 10.37
CA PRO A 310 13.42 7.23 8.98
C PRO A 310 12.53 5.99 8.92
N ARG A 311 11.52 6.02 8.06
CA ARG A 311 10.69 4.86 7.73
C ARG A 311 10.56 4.73 6.22
N ILE A 312 10.82 3.53 5.72
CA ILE A 312 10.66 3.22 4.30
C ILE A 312 9.17 3.00 4.03
N TRP A 313 8.62 3.81 3.13
CA TRP A 313 7.28 3.65 2.57
C TRP A 313 7.38 3.25 1.10
N SER A 314 6.34 2.58 0.62
CA SER A 314 6.23 2.15 -0.77
C SER A 314 5.04 2.80 -1.46
N GLN A 315 5.22 3.21 -2.71
CA GLN A 315 4.14 3.68 -3.58
C GLN A 315 4.26 2.97 -4.94
N PRO A 316 3.15 2.68 -5.63
CA PRO A 316 3.20 2.05 -6.93
C PRO A 316 3.59 3.05 -8.01
N PHE A 317 4.26 2.58 -9.06
CA PHE A 317 4.29 3.33 -10.31
C PHE A 317 2.89 3.36 -10.91
N GLN A 318 2.41 4.57 -11.20
CA GLN A 318 1.07 4.78 -11.74
C GLN A 318 0.84 4.09 -13.09
N SER A 319 1.89 3.87 -13.88
CA SER A 319 1.84 3.14 -15.15
C SER A 319 1.65 1.63 -15.00
N THR A 320 2.02 1.06 -13.84
CA THR A 320 1.95 -0.39 -13.56
C THR A 320 0.79 -0.78 -12.64
N LEU A 321 0.10 0.22 -12.09
CA LEU A 321 -0.96 0.04 -11.12
C LEU A 321 -2.19 -0.60 -11.78
N ALA A 322 -2.49 -1.83 -11.39
CA ALA A 322 -3.64 -2.59 -11.87
C ALA A 322 -4.49 -3.13 -10.72
N LEU A 323 -5.80 -2.94 -10.83
CA LEU A 323 -6.79 -3.42 -9.87
C LEU A 323 -7.36 -4.76 -10.36
N GLN A 324 -7.39 -5.77 -9.49
CA GLN A 324 -8.03 -7.05 -9.79
C GLN A 324 -9.54 -6.94 -9.54
N ASN A 325 -10.34 -7.27 -10.57
CA ASN A 325 -11.80 -7.21 -10.53
C ASN A 325 -12.37 -5.85 -10.05
N PRO A 326 -12.06 -4.73 -10.74
CA PRO A 326 -12.46 -3.39 -10.33
C PRO A 326 -13.98 -3.20 -10.24
N SER A 327 -14.75 -3.88 -11.09
CA SER A 327 -16.22 -3.82 -11.10
C SER A 327 -16.87 -4.34 -9.81
N SER A 328 -16.16 -5.12 -9.00
CA SER A 328 -16.64 -5.59 -7.70
C SER A 328 -16.58 -4.53 -6.59
N VAL A 329 -15.95 -3.38 -6.84
CA VAL A 329 -15.71 -2.34 -5.81
C VAL A 329 -16.94 -1.46 -5.62
N ALA A 330 -17.49 -0.89 -6.70
CA ALA A 330 -18.61 0.05 -6.62
C ALA A 330 -19.84 -0.52 -5.89
N PRO A 331 -20.31 -1.76 -6.18
CA PRO A 331 -21.46 -2.33 -5.48
C PRO A 331 -21.28 -2.43 -3.96
N ARG A 332 -20.04 -2.59 -3.48
CA ARG A 332 -19.75 -2.70 -2.04
C ARG A 332 -19.83 -1.34 -1.34
N PHE A 333 -19.44 -0.26 -2.00
CA PHE A 333 -19.65 1.09 -1.49
C PHE A 333 -21.13 1.47 -1.55
N GLU A 334 -21.86 1.12 -2.62
CA GLU A 334 -23.31 1.34 -2.67
C GLU A 334 -24.06 0.58 -1.57
N THR A 335 -23.66 -0.66 -1.28
CA THR A 335 -24.21 -1.42 -0.14
C THR A 335 -23.95 -0.71 1.19
N ALA A 336 -22.74 -0.17 1.38
CA ALA A 336 -22.38 0.57 2.59
C ALA A 336 -23.16 1.89 2.71
N ARG A 337 -23.39 2.58 1.61
CA ARG A 337 -24.19 3.80 1.54
C ARG A 337 -25.65 3.51 1.90
N ALA A 338 -26.25 2.51 1.26
CA ALA A 338 -27.64 2.11 1.55
C ALA A 338 -27.81 1.71 3.02
N PHE A 339 -26.83 1.02 3.58
CA PHE A 339 -26.80 0.71 5.01
C PHE A 339 -26.72 1.97 5.88
N TRP A 340 -25.82 2.91 5.57
CA TRP A 340 -25.69 4.16 6.30
C TRP A 340 -26.94 5.01 6.25
N ASP A 341 -27.50 5.22 5.06
CA ASP A 341 -28.70 6.04 4.85
C ASP A 341 -29.89 5.46 5.63
N HIS A 342 -29.93 4.14 5.80
CA HIS A 342 -30.94 3.47 6.60
C HIS A 342 -30.65 3.53 8.11
N PHE A 343 -29.40 3.30 8.54
CA PHE A 343 -29.05 3.09 9.95
C PHE A 343 -28.72 4.39 10.70
N HIS A 344 -28.01 5.32 10.05
CA HIS A 344 -27.49 6.53 10.69
C HIS A 344 -28.54 7.41 11.38
N PRO A 345 -29.73 7.67 10.77
CA PRO A 345 -30.76 8.47 11.42
C PRO A 345 -31.26 7.90 12.76
N HIS A 346 -31.03 6.61 13.00
CA HIS A 346 -31.54 5.86 14.15
C HIS A 346 -30.45 5.42 15.13
N ALA A 347 -29.22 5.94 14.97
CA ALA A 347 -28.05 5.49 15.73
C ALA A 347 -28.23 5.61 17.26
N ASP A 348 -28.88 6.67 17.74
CA ASP A 348 -29.12 6.88 19.18
C ASP A 348 -30.08 5.84 19.76
N VAL A 349 -31.13 5.51 19.02
CA VAL A 349 -32.11 4.49 19.42
C VAL A 349 -31.43 3.12 19.45
N VAL A 350 -30.61 2.80 18.45
CA VAL A 350 -29.86 1.54 18.43
C VAL A 350 -28.82 1.50 19.56
N ALA A 351 -28.21 2.62 19.93
CA ALA A 351 -27.29 2.69 21.06
C ALA A 351 -27.99 2.38 22.40
N LEU A 352 -29.21 2.88 22.60
CA LEU A 352 -30.04 2.54 23.75
C LEU A 352 -30.37 1.04 23.80
N LEU A 353 -30.72 0.45 22.65
CA LEU A 353 -30.95 -0.99 22.56
C LEU A 353 -29.67 -1.78 22.89
N ARG A 354 -28.51 -1.38 22.34
CA ARG A 354 -27.22 -2.02 22.63
C ARG A 354 -26.88 -1.99 24.12
N ALA A 355 -27.14 -0.86 24.80
CA ALA A 355 -26.95 -0.77 26.25
C ALA A 355 -27.81 -1.79 27.03
N ARG A 356 -29.01 -2.10 26.53
CA ARG A 356 -29.87 -3.15 27.07
C ARG A 356 -29.35 -4.55 26.75
N LEU A 357 -28.87 -4.77 25.53
CA LEU A 357 -28.27 -6.04 25.08
C LEU A 357 -27.04 -6.44 25.90
N GLU A 358 -26.33 -5.50 26.52
CA GLU A 358 -25.25 -5.80 27.46
C GLU A 358 -25.71 -6.53 28.72
N GLN A 359 -26.98 -6.35 29.11
CA GLN A 359 -27.55 -6.88 30.35
C GLN A 359 -28.36 -8.15 30.11
N GLU A 360 -29.12 -8.21 29.02
CA GLU A 360 -30.03 -9.33 28.73
C GLU A 360 -30.05 -9.72 27.26
N ALA A 361 -30.32 -11.01 27.00
CA ALA A 361 -30.51 -11.51 25.65
C ALA A 361 -31.92 -11.18 25.18
N ILE A 362 -32.05 -10.46 24.07
CA ILE A 362 -33.33 -10.04 23.50
C ILE A 362 -33.53 -10.75 22.18
N GLU A 363 -34.73 -11.30 21.95
CA GLU A 363 -35.03 -11.94 20.67
C GLU A 363 -35.01 -10.92 19.52
N ALA A 364 -34.52 -11.32 18.36
CA ALA A 364 -34.35 -10.47 17.18
C ALA A 364 -35.64 -9.76 16.76
N GLN A 365 -36.78 -10.44 16.84
CA GLN A 365 -38.08 -9.84 16.54
C GLN A 365 -38.46 -8.77 17.57
N GLN A 366 -38.30 -9.06 18.86
CA GLN A 366 -38.55 -8.10 19.95
C GLN A 366 -37.64 -6.88 19.85
N ALA A 367 -36.37 -7.07 19.48
CA ALA A 367 -35.43 -5.99 19.25
C ALA A 367 -35.86 -5.10 18.06
N ALA A 368 -36.32 -5.69 16.96
CA ALA A 368 -36.84 -4.96 15.81
C ALA A 368 -38.14 -4.20 16.15
N GLU A 369 -39.06 -4.82 16.89
CA GLU A 369 -40.28 -4.20 17.40
C GLU A 369 -39.99 -3.05 18.39
N TRP A 370 -38.97 -3.22 19.23
CA TRP A 370 -38.52 -2.16 20.14
C TRP A 370 -38.03 -0.95 19.35
N CYS A 371 -37.18 -1.14 18.35
CA CYS A 371 -36.75 -0.07 17.45
C CYS A 371 -37.95 0.60 16.77
N HIS A 372 -38.87 -0.21 16.23
CA HIS A 372 -40.08 0.28 15.57
C HIS A 372 -40.95 1.16 16.49
N THR A 373 -41.08 0.79 17.77
CA THR A 373 -41.84 1.53 18.78
C THR A 373 -41.15 2.85 19.15
N HIS A 374 -39.82 2.90 19.06
CA HIS A 374 -39.02 4.10 19.33
C HIS A 374 -38.80 4.98 18.09
N GLY A 375 -39.70 4.88 17.09
CA GLY A 375 -39.74 5.78 15.94
C GLY A 375 -38.83 5.38 14.78
N VAL A 376 -38.16 4.23 14.85
CA VAL A 376 -37.28 3.76 13.77
C VAL A 376 -38.12 3.33 12.56
N ARG A 377 -37.87 3.98 11.43
CA ARG A 377 -38.56 3.77 10.15
C ARG A 377 -37.54 3.85 9.00
N PRO A 378 -37.55 2.91 8.03
CA PRO A 378 -38.24 1.61 8.04
C PRO A 378 -37.79 0.70 9.20
N PRO A 379 -38.45 -0.43 9.48
CA PRO A 379 -38.05 -1.34 10.56
C PRO A 379 -36.58 -1.77 10.38
N VAL A 380 -35.76 -1.56 11.42
CA VAL A 380 -34.37 -2.02 11.43
C VAL A 380 -34.33 -3.52 11.59
N GLU A 381 -33.57 -4.18 10.72
CA GLU A 381 -33.35 -5.62 10.82
C GLU A 381 -32.37 -5.95 11.95
N ALA A 382 -32.62 -7.06 12.66
CA ALA A 382 -31.77 -7.50 13.76
C ALA A 382 -30.29 -7.66 13.37
N ARG A 383 -30.02 -8.05 12.12
CA ARG A 383 -28.65 -8.18 11.56
C ARG A 383 -27.84 -6.88 11.58
N TRP A 384 -28.50 -5.73 11.74
CA TRP A 384 -27.87 -4.40 11.79
C TRP A 384 -27.64 -3.91 13.21
N ILE A 385 -28.35 -4.48 14.20
CA ILE A 385 -28.30 -4.02 15.58
C ILE A 385 -26.93 -4.31 16.19
N ASN A 386 -26.38 -5.51 16.01
CA ASN A 386 -25.03 -5.87 16.47
C ASN A 386 -23.98 -5.77 15.35
N TRP A 387 -24.24 -4.94 14.33
CA TRP A 387 -23.26 -4.69 13.27
C TRP A 387 -22.04 -3.94 13.80
N GLU A 388 -20.87 -4.37 13.34
CA GLU A 388 -19.56 -3.75 13.64
C GLU A 388 -18.70 -3.72 12.35
N PRO A 389 -17.65 -2.87 12.30
CA PRO A 389 -16.67 -2.92 11.23
C PRO A 389 -16.09 -4.33 11.09
N ASP A 390 -15.93 -4.83 9.86
CA ASP A 390 -15.59 -6.23 9.53
C ASP A 390 -16.73 -7.26 9.63
N TYR A 391 -17.98 -6.84 9.81
CA TYR A 391 -19.13 -7.74 9.77
C TYR A 391 -19.23 -8.49 8.43
N GLU A 392 -19.05 -9.80 8.41
CA GLU A 392 -19.23 -10.67 7.26
C GLU A 392 -20.63 -11.27 7.29
N GLU A 393 -21.56 -10.56 6.64
CA GLU A 393 -23.01 -10.86 6.64
C GLU A 393 -23.35 -12.30 6.25
N VAL A 394 -22.50 -12.94 5.45
CA VAL A 394 -22.72 -14.32 5.02
C VAL A 394 -22.84 -15.29 6.18
N PHE A 395 -22.05 -15.14 7.26
CA PHE A 395 -22.15 -16.03 8.43
C PHE A 395 -23.49 -15.87 9.14
N TYR A 396 -23.96 -14.63 9.29
CA TYR A 396 -25.28 -14.36 9.85
C TYR A 396 -26.39 -14.95 8.99
N ARG A 397 -26.38 -14.70 7.67
CA ARG A 397 -27.43 -15.19 6.77
C ARG A 397 -27.52 -16.72 6.78
N GLU A 398 -26.38 -17.39 6.73
CA GLU A 398 -26.34 -18.86 6.73
C GLU A 398 -26.90 -19.46 8.03
N LEU A 399 -26.60 -18.88 9.20
CA LEU A 399 -27.15 -19.37 10.47
C LEU A 399 -28.61 -18.95 10.66
N ALA A 400 -28.94 -17.70 10.39
CA ALA A 400 -30.30 -17.16 10.51
C ALA A 400 -31.30 -17.97 9.67
N ALA A 401 -30.92 -18.34 8.44
CA ALA A 401 -31.78 -19.11 7.53
C ALA A 401 -32.14 -20.51 8.04
N ARG A 402 -31.37 -21.05 9.02
CA ARG A 402 -31.56 -22.40 9.56
C ARG A 402 -31.98 -22.40 11.04
N ALA A 403 -31.90 -21.26 11.71
CA ALA A 403 -32.25 -21.12 13.12
C ALA A 403 -33.77 -21.01 13.28
N ARG A 404 -34.30 -21.57 14.38
CA ARG A 404 -35.70 -21.38 14.80
C ARG A 404 -35.93 -19.97 15.34
N ALA A 405 -34.94 -19.43 16.03
CA ALA A 405 -34.96 -18.09 16.61
C ALA A 405 -33.54 -17.52 16.67
N VAL A 406 -33.44 -16.19 16.69
CA VAL A 406 -32.18 -15.46 16.84
C VAL A 406 -32.32 -14.54 18.03
N TYR A 407 -31.36 -14.59 18.96
CA TYR A 407 -31.27 -13.65 20.07
C TYR A 407 -30.03 -12.77 19.89
N LEU A 408 -30.16 -11.51 20.25
CA LEU A 408 -29.08 -10.55 20.34
C LEU A 408 -28.63 -10.51 21.80
N PHE A 409 -27.33 -10.60 22.05
CA PHE A 409 -26.78 -10.44 23.39
C PHE A 409 -25.37 -9.88 23.32
N ARG A 410 -25.11 -8.77 24.01
CA ARG A 410 -23.89 -7.97 23.87
C ARG A 410 -23.65 -7.66 22.39
N ASN A 411 -22.46 -7.95 21.88
CA ASN A 411 -22.12 -7.87 20.45
C ASN A 411 -22.24 -9.22 19.70
N GLU A 412 -22.97 -10.18 20.26
CA GLU A 412 -23.11 -11.53 19.70
C GLU A 412 -24.52 -11.81 19.16
N TYR A 413 -24.59 -12.76 18.23
CA TYR A 413 -25.84 -13.37 17.78
C TYR A 413 -25.92 -14.79 18.30
N LEU A 414 -27.00 -15.14 18.97
CA LEU A 414 -27.30 -16.47 19.47
C LEU A 414 -28.36 -17.11 18.58
N PHE A 415 -27.95 -18.03 17.71
CA PHE A 415 -28.80 -18.77 16.80
C PHE A 415 -29.30 -20.04 17.47
N VAL A 416 -30.62 -20.15 17.64
CA VAL A 416 -31.26 -21.28 18.34
C VAL A 416 -31.70 -22.32 17.33
N PHE A 417 -31.20 -23.53 17.49
CA PHE A 417 -31.62 -24.75 16.79
C PHE A 417 -32.31 -25.69 17.79
N ASP A 418 -32.80 -26.84 17.33
CA ASP A 418 -33.58 -27.81 18.11
C ASP A 418 -32.96 -28.13 19.49
N GLN A 419 -31.68 -28.54 19.49
CA GLN A 419 -30.94 -28.89 20.70
C GLN A 419 -29.63 -28.13 20.85
N THR A 420 -29.35 -27.19 19.96
CA THR A 420 -28.10 -26.44 19.97
C THR A 420 -28.33 -24.93 19.94
N VAL A 421 -27.42 -24.20 20.56
CA VAL A 421 -27.33 -22.74 20.43
C VAL A 421 -25.95 -22.43 19.86
N ILE A 422 -25.92 -21.62 18.81
CA ILE A 422 -24.67 -21.15 18.19
C ILE A 422 -24.51 -19.67 18.51
N SER A 423 -23.44 -19.35 19.23
CA SER A 423 -23.01 -17.98 19.54
C SER A 423 -21.99 -17.53 18.51
N GLU A 424 -22.27 -16.40 17.87
CA GLU A 424 -21.57 -15.98 16.67
C GLU A 424 -21.29 -14.47 16.69
N ILE A 425 -20.07 -14.12 16.29
CA ILE A 425 -19.68 -12.75 15.99
C ILE A 425 -19.21 -12.80 14.54
N PRO A 426 -20.03 -12.35 13.56
CA PRO A 426 -19.76 -12.47 12.14
C PRO A 426 -18.57 -11.62 11.68
N GLN A 427 -17.35 -11.91 12.11
CA GLN A 427 -16.15 -11.11 11.82
C GLN A 427 -14.93 -12.00 11.58
N PRO A 428 -13.98 -11.61 10.71
CA PRO A 428 -12.70 -12.30 10.53
C PRO A 428 -11.92 -12.39 11.85
N GLY A 429 -11.34 -13.57 12.12
CA GLY A 429 -10.58 -13.81 13.36
C GLY A 429 -11.44 -14.24 14.56
N HIS A 430 -12.77 -14.14 14.43
CA HIS A 430 -13.70 -14.73 15.38
C HIS A 430 -14.00 -16.20 15.03
N ALA A 431 -14.79 -16.83 15.89
CA ALA A 431 -15.20 -18.21 15.77
C ALA A 431 -16.63 -18.37 16.28
N SER A 432 -17.35 -19.31 15.68
CA SER A 432 -18.67 -19.75 16.10
C SER A 432 -18.52 -20.71 17.28
N TYR A 433 -19.23 -20.43 18.37
CA TYR A 433 -19.26 -21.26 19.58
C TYR A 433 -20.55 -22.06 19.58
N ILE A 434 -20.45 -23.37 19.76
CA ILE A 434 -21.60 -24.27 19.67
C ILE A 434 -21.85 -24.86 21.05
N PHE A 435 -23.09 -24.78 21.50
CA PHE A 435 -23.56 -25.31 22.77
C PHE A 435 -24.66 -26.34 22.52
N ARG A 436 -24.58 -27.50 23.15
CA ARG A 436 -25.67 -28.48 23.23
C ARG A 436 -26.41 -28.24 24.52
N ARG A 437 -27.62 -27.69 24.38
CA ARG A 437 -28.41 -27.27 25.52
C ARG A 437 -28.94 -28.48 26.28
N ASN A 438 -28.61 -28.59 27.57
CA ASN A 438 -29.08 -29.63 28.50
C ASN A 438 -30.19 -29.14 29.45
N THR A 439 -30.58 -27.87 29.35
CA THR A 439 -31.56 -27.16 30.21
C THR A 439 -32.62 -26.45 29.36
N SER A 440 -33.58 -25.73 29.92
CA SER A 440 -34.50 -24.88 29.13
C SER A 440 -33.75 -23.73 28.44
N LEU A 441 -34.31 -23.14 27.38
CA LEU A 441 -33.66 -22.03 26.66
C LEU A 441 -33.43 -20.84 27.60
N ASP A 442 -34.42 -20.50 28.42
CA ASP A 442 -34.32 -19.40 29.39
C ASP A 442 -33.28 -19.66 30.49
N ALA A 443 -33.12 -20.92 30.91
CA ALA A 443 -32.07 -21.30 31.86
C ALA A 443 -30.68 -21.17 31.20
N PHE A 444 -30.56 -21.59 29.94
CA PHE A 444 -29.33 -21.40 29.17
C PHE A 444 -28.98 -19.91 29.00
N LEU A 445 -29.92 -19.08 28.53
CA LEU A 445 -29.67 -17.65 28.29
C LEU A 445 -29.26 -16.92 29.57
N ARG A 446 -29.91 -17.20 30.71
CA ARG A 446 -29.51 -16.62 32.02
C ARG A 446 -28.11 -17.05 32.44
N SER A 447 -27.76 -18.32 32.27
CA SER A 447 -26.43 -18.84 32.60
C SER A 447 -25.35 -18.27 31.67
N TYR A 448 -25.66 -18.16 30.38
CA TYR A 448 -24.78 -17.58 29.37
C TYR A 448 -24.51 -16.10 29.64
N ALA A 449 -25.54 -15.35 30.07
CA ALA A 449 -25.42 -13.93 30.41
C ALA A 449 -24.43 -13.67 31.56
N GLN A 450 -24.29 -14.62 32.50
CA GLN A 450 -23.35 -14.52 33.62
C GLN A 450 -21.92 -14.95 33.26
N THR A 451 -21.68 -15.36 32.01
CA THR A 451 -20.41 -15.92 31.53
C THR A 451 -19.78 -15.04 30.45
N THR A 452 -18.48 -15.21 30.18
CA THR A 452 -17.77 -14.58 29.05
C THR A 452 -17.14 -15.63 28.14
N ARG A 453 -16.91 -15.32 26.86
CA ARG A 453 -16.15 -16.20 25.95
C ARG A 453 -14.75 -16.53 26.48
N HIS A 454 -14.13 -15.62 27.23
CA HIS A 454 -12.84 -15.89 27.89
C HIS A 454 -12.99 -16.96 28.97
N ALA A 455 -13.97 -16.84 29.87
CA ALA A 455 -14.26 -17.87 30.88
C ALA A 455 -14.62 -19.22 30.24
N ILE A 456 -15.36 -19.24 29.13
CA ILE A 456 -15.63 -20.49 28.39
C ILE A 456 -14.32 -21.11 27.86
N ARG A 457 -13.29 -20.32 27.55
CA ARG A 457 -12.01 -20.84 27.06
C ARG A 457 -11.09 -21.33 28.19
N THR A 458 -11.08 -20.62 29.33
CA THR A 458 -10.18 -20.91 30.46
C THR A 458 -10.80 -21.84 31.51
N GLU A 459 -12.09 -22.15 31.37
CA GLU A 459 -12.87 -23.05 32.23
C GLU A 459 -12.84 -22.73 33.74
N PRO A 460 -12.91 -21.46 34.19
CA PRO A 460 -13.12 -21.19 35.60
C PRO A 460 -14.54 -21.62 35.99
N LYS A 461 -14.68 -22.34 37.11
CA LYS A 461 -15.96 -22.75 37.70
C LYS A 461 -16.86 -23.59 36.78
N ASN A 462 -16.29 -24.48 35.95
CA ASN A 462 -17.03 -25.41 35.09
C ASN A 462 -18.01 -24.76 34.08
N ALA A 463 -17.75 -23.51 33.67
CA ALA A 463 -18.62 -22.76 32.77
C ALA A 463 -18.87 -23.45 31.40
N ARG A 464 -17.90 -24.24 30.90
CA ARG A 464 -18.08 -25.04 29.67
C ARG A 464 -19.10 -26.15 29.85
N THR A 465 -18.99 -26.89 30.94
CA THR A 465 -19.82 -28.04 31.26
C THR A 465 -21.25 -27.60 31.58
N SER A 466 -21.42 -26.52 32.34
CA SER A 466 -22.74 -26.00 32.70
C SER A 466 -23.53 -25.48 31.48
N LEU A 467 -22.84 -24.93 30.47
CA LEU A 467 -23.46 -24.44 29.24
C LEU A 467 -23.54 -25.52 28.14
N GLY A 468 -23.02 -26.73 28.37
CA GLY A 468 -23.01 -27.81 27.39
C GLY A 468 -22.16 -27.50 26.15
N TYR A 469 -21.01 -26.85 26.34
CA TYR A 469 -20.11 -26.47 25.24
C TYR A 469 -19.69 -27.67 24.38
N ALA A 470 -20.00 -27.63 23.09
CA ALA A 470 -19.76 -28.70 22.13
C ALA A 470 -18.56 -28.44 21.21
N GLY A 471 -18.21 -27.18 20.96
CA GLY A 471 -17.06 -26.86 20.11
C GLY A 471 -16.93 -25.40 19.72
N ARG A 472 -15.81 -25.09 19.05
CA ARG A 472 -15.49 -23.78 18.47
C ARG A 472 -14.98 -23.96 17.04
N ILE A 473 -15.59 -23.24 16.11
CA ILE A 473 -15.25 -23.31 14.68
C ILE A 473 -14.75 -21.94 14.24
N PRO A 474 -13.43 -21.77 13.99
CA PRO A 474 -12.90 -20.50 13.51
C PRO A 474 -13.38 -20.20 12.08
N HIS A 475 -13.51 -18.92 11.75
CA HIS A 475 -13.82 -18.50 10.38
C HIS A 475 -12.61 -18.83 9.49
N LEU A 476 -12.77 -19.85 8.63
CA LEU A 476 -11.76 -20.25 7.66
C LEU A 476 -11.89 -19.39 6.40
N LYS A 477 -10.85 -19.38 5.56
CA LYS A 477 -10.89 -18.66 4.27
C LYS A 477 -11.94 -19.20 3.30
N ASP A 478 -12.46 -20.41 3.54
CA ASP A 478 -13.48 -21.07 2.73
C ASP A 478 -14.78 -21.23 3.54
N LEU A 479 -15.82 -20.55 3.09
CA LEU A 479 -17.15 -20.56 3.69
C LEU A 479 -17.80 -21.95 3.62
N SER A 480 -17.61 -22.69 2.52
CA SER A 480 -18.21 -24.01 2.32
C SER A 480 -17.73 -24.99 3.38
N VAL A 481 -16.44 -24.94 3.70
CA VAL A 481 -15.83 -25.76 4.76
C VAL A 481 -16.37 -25.38 6.14
N TRP A 482 -16.62 -24.08 6.38
CA TRP A 482 -17.20 -23.62 7.65
C TRP A 482 -18.65 -24.12 7.80
N ILE A 483 -19.49 -23.99 6.75
CA ILE A 483 -20.88 -24.48 6.74
C ILE A 483 -20.91 -25.99 7.03
N GLU A 484 -20.07 -26.77 6.35
CA GLU A 484 -20.02 -28.23 6.50
C GLU A 484 -19.61 -28.65 7.92
N LYS A 485 -18.70 -27.92 8.56
CA LYS A 485 -18.28 -28.20 9.94
C LYS A 485 -19.37 -27.84 10.95
N ILE A 486 -20.09 -26.73 10.75
CA ILE A 486 -21.24 -26.34 11.58
C ILE A 486 -22.30 -27.43 11.50
N ALA A 487 -22.70 -27.82 10.29
CA ALA A 487 -23.73 -28.84 10.07
C ALA A 487 -23.37 -30.17 10.74
N ARG A 488 -22.13 -30.66 10.57
CA ARG A 488 -21.65 -31.89 11.23
C ARG A 488 -21.71 -31.81 12.75
N THR A 489 -21.34 -30.67 13.33
CA THR A 489 -21.31 -30.52 14.80
C THR A 489 -22.70 -30.44 15.40
N VAL A 490 -23.64 -29.79 14.70
CA VAL A 490 -25.06 -29.71 15.08
C VAL A 490 -25.74 -31.08 14.98
N ALA A 491 -25.43 -31.87 13.94
CA ALA A 491 -26.04 -33.18 13.70
C ALA A 491 -25.47 -34.35 14.55
N SER A 492 -24.29 -34.18 15.16
CA SER A 492 -23.67 -35.27 15.93
C SER A 492 -24.45 -35.56 17.23
N PRO A 493 -24.89 -36.81 17.48
CA PRO A 493 -25.63 -37.17 18.69
C PRO A 493 -24.78 -37.04 19.96
N VAL A 494 -25.45 -36.88 21.11
CA VAL A 494 -24.80 -36.81 22.44
C VAL A 494 -24.17 -38.17 22.73
N THR A 495 -22.89 -38.36 22.37
CA THR A 495 -22.11 -39.41 22.99
C THR A 495 -21.80 -38.93 24.41
N GLN A 496 -22.57 -39.42 25.39
CA GLN A 496 -22.12 -39.38 26.77
C GLN A 496 -20.74 -40.03 26.79
N ARG A 497 -19.68 -39.23 27.00
CA ARG A 497 -18.44 -39.79 27.51
C ARG A 497 -18.77 -40.27 28.91
N ALA A 498 -19.12 -41.54 29.01
CA ALA A 498 -19.12 -42.26 30.27
C ALA A 498 -17.73 -42.07 30.87
N THR A 499 -17.70 -41.47 32.05
CA THR A 499 -16.54 -41.46 32.94
C THR A 499 -16.11 -42.89 33.22
N ALA A 500 -14.85 -43.19 32.93
CA ALA A 500 -14.03 -44.18 33.61
C ALA A 500 -12.67 -43.54 33.85
#